data_AF-A0A0Q9JWC8-F1
#
_entry.id   AF-A0A0Q9JWC8-F1
#
_cell.length_a   1.000
_cell.length_b   1.000
_cell.length_c   1.000
_cell.angle_alpha   90.00
_cell.angle_beta   90.00
_cell.angle_gamma   90.00
#
_symmetry.space_group_name_H-M   'P 1'
#
loop_
_entity.id
_entity.type
_entity.pdbx_description
1 polymer ?
#
loop_
_entity_poly.entity_id
_entity_poly.type
_entity_poly.pdbx_seq_one_letter_code
_entity_poly.pdbx_strand_id
1 'polypeptide(L)'
;MENQDLLFYDIECYPHNAFVVFKDIDKNFLAIFKDDDGFEGLRAFVGSRTVVGFNNYWYDDHMLNAMMKGWKAHQLKELNDLIIGGAKQYPQKGFNSLDCFQQIDVGFPSLKKISANMSKNIFETPIDFNHPTPLTDEEYEEVISYCSYDIDRTIDVYKMRVNSYFQPKASLVEMNGQGQRWNTTTLSANALLGNLTLQKWSQIRLNADDFSDLSMLDLVPSEVRDLWLNSKDDKGKVTITEFDNDIEFGFGGLHSVHKTEKRFENVVLLDVASMYPNIILNINALGKATEKYKAILEERIAIKHKDKVKSDALKLILNSVYGLLKNQYSPLFNPKAALSVCVFGQIALYELGKRLSKVAKIVQLNTDGVAFIPFGDYKGIWEQWEEDFNMKLEADTFKLLVQRDVNNYIGVSEDGKIKCKGGDTSRYAYDAFFKNNSARILDICLVNKVVYGHSVIDTLIENLDKPQLYMYVLQAGHTYKGTFDDTGKKYQKVNRIFPTRKGEVRLYKKREDDGLVSFPDSPEKMFVWNDDVSKLERFERIVDLNHYVQVVEKRLEKWM
;
A
#
# COMPACT_ATOMS: atom_id res chain seq x y z
N MET A 1 -23.71 6.21 6.01
CA MET A 1 -23.44 6.69 7.37
C MET A 1 -23.37 8.20 7.30
N GLU A 2 -24.22 8.90 8.03
CA GLU A 2 -24.17 10.35 8.12
C GLU A 2 -23.02 10.76 9.05
N ASN A 3 -22.39 11.90 8.79
CA ASN A 3 -21.20 12.33 9.54
C ASN A 3 -21.48 12.60 11.03
N GLN A 4 -22.74 12.83 11.41
CA GLN A 4 -23.16 13.10 12.79
C GLN A 4 -23.16 11.85 13.70
N ASP A 5 -23.04 10.66 13.11
CA ASP A 5 -23.03 9.38 13.84
C ASP A 5 -21.61 8.88 14.18
N LEU A 6 -20.57 9.65 13.85
CA LEU A 6 -19.17 9.26 14.04
C LEU A 6 -18.55 9.92 15.27
N LEU A 7 -17.89 9.12 16.09
CA LEU A 7 -17.10 9.57 17.24
C LEU A 7 -15.65 9.17 17.04
N PHE A 8 -14.74 10.12 16.92
CA PHE A 8 -13.32 9.84 16.81
C PHE A 8 -12.69 9.80 18.18
N TYR A 9 -11.86 8.80 18.45
CA TYR A 9 -11.36 8.57 19.80
C TYR A 9 -9.97 7.98 19.81
N ASP A 10 -9.32 8.15 20.97
CA ASP A 10 -8.03 7.58 21.31
C ASP A 10 -7.99 7.41 22.84
N ILE A 11 -7.18 6.45 23.31
CA ILE A 11 -7.13 6.03 24.72
C ILE A 11 -5.71 6.10 25.25
N GLU A 12 -5.59 6.66 26.45
CA GLU A 12 -4.34 6.67 27.19
C GLU A 12 -4.48 5.85 28.47
N CYS A 13 -3.52 4.96 28.71
CA CYS A 13 -3.52 4.07 29.87
C CYS A 13 -2.14 4.07 30.56
N TYR A 14 -2.12 4.57 31.79
CA TYR A 14 -0.99 4.58 32.72
C TYR A 14 -1.31 3.67 33.92
N PRO A 15 -0.33 3.36 34.79
CA PRO A 15 -0.58 2.50 35.96
C PRO A 15 -1.65 3.05 36.92
N HIS A 16 -1.78 4.39 36.99
CA HIS A 16 -2.62 5.08 37.96
C HIS A 16 -3.67 6.01 37.34
N ASN A 17 -3.69 6.14 36.01
CA ASN A 17 -4.59 7.01 35.30
C ASN A 17 -5.00 6.35 33.99
N ALA A 18 -6.26 6.45 33.61
CA ALA A 18 -6.71 6.02 32.29
C ALA A 18 -7.86 6.91 31.83
N PHE A 19 -7.84 7.29 30.57
CA PHE A 19 -8.91 8.12 30.01
C PHE A 19 -9.11 7.86 28.52
N VAL A 20 -10.27 8.28 28.04
CA VAL A 20 -10.62 8.28 26.62
C VAL A 20 -11.08 9.67 26.22
N VAL A 21 -10.56 10.18 25.11
CA VAL A 21 -10.96 11.47 24.53
C VAL A 21 -11.80 11.22 23.29
N PHE A 22 -12.83 12.04 23.08
CA PHE A 22 -13.70 11.99 21.90
C PHE A 22 -13.75 13.34 21.18
N LYS A 23 -13.70 13.28 19.85
CA LYS A 23 -13.93 14.42 18.94
C LYS A 23 -14.95 14.06 17.86
N ASP A 24 -15.54 15.09 17.25
CA ASP A 24 -16.30 14.94 16.00
C ASP A 24 -15.38 14.93 14.77
N ILE A 25 -15.97 14.76 13.59
CA ILE A 25 -15.25 14.76 12.31
C ILE A 25 -14.59 16.12 12.00
N ASP A 26 -15.04 17.20 12.62
CA ASP A 26 -14.54 18.56 12.43
C ASP A 26 -13.47 18.94 13.46
N LYS A 27 -13.02 17.94 14.25
CA LYS A 27 -11.98 18.05 15.29
C LYS A 27 -12.42 18.83 16.53
N ASN A 28 -13.72 19.06 16.69
CA ASN A 28 -14.23 19.67 17.91
C ASN A 28 -14.17 18.66 19.05
N PHE A 29 -13.66 19.09 20.20
CA PHE A 29 -13.69 18.31 21.42
C PHE A 29 -15.13 18.07 21.87
N LEU A 30 -15.49 16.80 22.09
CA LEU A 30 -16.84 16.43 22.50
C LEU A 30 -16.91 16.01 23.97
N ALA A 31 -16.00 15.14 24.40
CA ALA A 31 -16.00 14.59 25.75
C ALA A 31 -14.65 13.96 26.12
N ILE A 32 -14.40 13.88 27.42
CA ILE A 32 -13.36 13.04 28.03
C ILE A 32 -14.03 12.26 29.16
N PHE A 33 -13.67 10.98 29.29
CA PHE A 33 -14.09 10.13 30.41
C PHE A 33 -12.85 9.55 31.07
N LYS A 34 -12.83 9.53 32.40
CA LYS A 34 -11.64 9.27 33.20
C LYS A 34 -11.87 8.09 34.14
N ASP A 35 -10.79 7.57 34.73
CA ASP A 35 -10.89 6.47 35.67
C ASP A 35 -11.32 6.91 37.09
N ASP A 36 -11.08 8.16 37.47
CA ASP A 36 -11.41 8.73 38.78
C ASP A 36 -12.92 8.90 39.01
N ASP A 37 -13.67 9.21 37.95
CA ASP A 37 -15.14 9.21 37.92
C ASP A 37 -15.73 7.83 37.54
N GLY A 38 -14.90 6.81 37.36
CA GLY A 38 -15.32 5.46 36.98
C GLY A 38 -15.90 5.38 35.56
N PHE A 39 -15.55 6.32 34.68
CA PHE A 39 -16.07 6.47 33.33
C PHE A 39 -17.59 6.69 33.29
N GLU A 40 -18.13 7.45 34.25
CA GLU A 40 -19.56 7.69 34.38
C GLU A 40 -20.15 8.28 33.07
N GLY A 41 -21.24 7.68 32.57
CA GLY A 41 -21.90 8.15 31.35
C GLY A 41 -21.25 7.73 30.03
N LEU A 42 -20.04 7.15 30.02
CA LEU A 42 -19.31 6.77 28.80
C LEU A 42 -20.14 5.87 27.86
N ARG A 43 -20.79 4.84 28.40
CA ARG A 43 -21.61 3.91 27.62
C ARG A 43 -22.83 4.59 27.00
N ALA A 44 -23.47 5.49 27.74
CA ALA A 44 -24.62 6.25 27.26
C ALA A 44 -24.20 7.27 26.20
N PHE A 45 -23.01 7.88 26.37
CA PHE A 45 -22.41 8.75 25.38
C PHE A 45 -22.16 7.99 24.08
N VAL A 46 -21.43 6.89 24.06
CA VAL A 46 -21.20 6.16 22.79
C VAL A 46 -22.53 5.68 22.17
N GLY A 47 -23.43 5.10 22.96
CA GLY A 47 -24.78 4.75 22.50
C GLY A 47 -24.76 3.85 21.25
N SER A 48 -25.54 4.23 20.23
CA SER A 48 -25.58 3.55 18.92
C SER A 48 -24.61 4.12 17.88
N ARG A 49 -23.84 5.15 18.24
CA ARG A 49 -22.89 5.81 17.35
C ARG A 49 -21.73 4.88 17.00
N THR A 50 -21.03 5.20 15.92
CA THR A 50 -19.87 4.43 15.48
C THR A 50 -18.59 5.14 15.91
N VAL A 51 -17.76 4.46 16.70
CA VAL A 51 -16.46 4.99 17.10
C VAL A 51 -15.39 4.72 16.04
N VAL A 52 -14.46 5.65 15.86
CA VAL A 52 -13.42 5.58 14.84
C VAL A 52 -12.07 5.86 15.48
N GLY A 53 -11.18 4.89 15.44
CA GLY A 53 -9.82 4.99 15.98
C GLY A 53 -8.76 4.66 14.93
N PHE A 54 -7.50 4.68 15.34
CA PHE A 54 -6.37 4.25 14.52
C PHE A 54 -5.71 3.02 15.12
N ASN A 55 -5.78 1.89 14.41
CA ASN A 55 -5.33 0.57 14.91
C ASN A 55 -6.11 0.10 16.16
N ASN A 56 -7.33 0.60 16.34
CA ASN A 56 -8.15 0.38 17.53
C ASN A 56 -8.66 -1.06 17.67
N TYR A 57 -8.80 -1.81 16.57
CA TYR A 57 -9.35 -3.16 16.64
C TYR A 57 -8.55 -4.12 17.53
N TRP A 58 -7.25 -3.87 17.70
CA TRP A 58 -6.34 -4.73 18.46
C TRP A 58 -6.07 -4.23 19.88
N TYR A 59 -6.35 -2.96 20.17
CA TYR A 59 -6.04 -2.33 21.45
C TYR A 59 -7.21 -1.51 21.98
N ASP A 60 -7.49 -0.35 21.40
CA ASP A 60 -8.43 0.63 21.96
C ASP A 60 -9.86 0.10 22.07
N ASP A 61 -10.32 -0.75 21.16
CA ASP A 61 -11.64 -1.38 21.26
C ASP A 61 -11.78 -2.24 22.53
N HIS A 62 -10.70 -2.92 22.92
CA HIS A 62 -10.70 -3.75 24.13
C HIS A 62 -10.69 -2.87 25.38
N MET A 63 -9.87 -1.82 25.38
CA MET A 63 -9.78 -0.84 26.46
C MET A 63 -11.11 -0.12 26.63
N LEU A 64 -11.71 0.39 25.55
CA LEU A 64 -13.00 1.08 25.58
C LEU A 64 -14.11 0.21 26.14
N ASN A 65 -14.15 -1.08 25.76
CA ASN A 65 -15.13 -2.02 26.31
C ASN A 65 -14.94 -2.28 27.82
N ALA A 66 -13.69 -2.28 28.31
CA ALA A 66 -13.40 -2.39 29.74
C ALA A 66 -13.78 -1.11 30.49
N MET A 67 -13.46 0.07 29.93
CA MET A 67 -13.84 1.37 30.47
C MET A 67 -15.37 1.51 30.57
N MET A 68 -16.12 1.08 29.55
CA MET A 68 -17.60 1.06 29.58
C MET A 68 -18.20 0.14 30.66
N LYS A 69 -17.40 -0.76 31.23
CA LYS A 69 -17.77 -1.62 32.37
C LYS A 69 -17.34 -1.04 33.72
N GLY A 70 -16.75 0.15 33.74
CA GLY A 70 -16.27 0.82 34.95
C GLY A 70 -15.01 0.19 35.55
N TRP A 71 -14.14 -0.41 34.73
CA TRP A 71 -12.87 -0.96 35.20
C TRP A 71 -11.96 0.15 35.73
N LYS A 72 -11.26 -0.09 36.83
CA LYS A 72 -10.33 0.88 37.43
C LYS A 72 -8.98 0.87 36.70
N ALA A 73 -8.18 1.94 36.85
CA ALA A 73 -6.86 2.08 36.21
C ALA A 73 -5.94 0.86 36.34
N HIS A 74 -5.81 0.26 37.53
CA HIS A 74 -4.97 -0.94 37.69
C HIS A 74 -5.46 -2.15 36.86
N GLN A 75 -6.78 -2.34 36.75
CA GLN A 75 -7.36 -3.42 35.95
C GLN A 75 -7.18 -3.16 34.45
N LEU A 76 -7.30 -1.89 34.05
CA LEU A 76 -7.01 -1.44 32.69
C LEU A 76 -5.52 -1.62 32.36
N LYS A 77 -4.61 -1.34 33.30
CA LYS A 77 -3.18 -1.57 33.12
C LYS A 77 -2.84 -3.05 32.97
N GLU A 78 -3.47 -3.92 33.76
CA GLU A 78 -3.34 -5.38 33.59
C GLU A 78 -3.80 -5.82 32.19
N LEU A 79 -4.95 -5.31 31.73
CA LEU A 79 -5.44 -5.59 30.38
C LEU A 79 -4.49 -5.06 29.30
N ASN A 80 -3.99 -3.83 29.45
CA ASN A 80 -2.99 -3.22 28.59
C ASN A 80 -1.76 -4.12 28.45
N ASP A 81 -1.22 -4.60 29.57
CA ASP A 81 0.01 -5.41 29.59
C ASP A 81 -0.22 -6.79 28.96
N LEU A 82 -1.42 -7.37 29.13
CA LEU A 82 -1.80 -8.60 28.44
C LEU A 82 -1.87 -8.39 26.92
N ILE A 83 -2.47 -7.29 26.45
CA ILE A 83 -2.60 -7.00 25.02
C ILE A 83 -1.21 -6.75 24.41
N ILE A 84 -0.38 -5.91 25.04
CA ILE A 84 0.98 -5.61 24.59
C ILE A 84 1.86 -6.87 24.62
N GLY A 85 1.66 -7.75 25.61
CA GLY A 85 2.31 -9.05 25.72
C GLY A 85 1.87 -10.07 24.66
N GLY A 86 0.92 -9.72 23.78
CA GLY A 86 0.49 -10.55 22.65
C GLY A 86 -0.59 -11.57 23.01
N ALA A 87 -1.26 -11.43 24.16
CA ALA A 87 -2.38 -12.29 24.50
C ALA A 87 -3.52 -12.12 23.48
N LYS A 88 -4.00 -13.23 22.92
CA LYS A 88 -5.16 -13.21 22.01
C LYS A 88 -6.41 -12.78 22.77
N GLN A 89 -6.86 -11.56 22.52
CA GLN A 89 -8.13 -11.07 23.03
C GLN A 89 -9.20 -11.18 21.93
N TYR A 90 -10.36 -11.74 22.28
CA TYR A 90 -11.50 -11.74 21.37
C TYR A 90 -12.30 -10.47 21.59
N PRO A 91 -12.52 -9.64 20.56
CA PRO A 91 -13.28 -8.41 20.71
C PRO A 91 -14.70 -8.74 21.17
N GLN A 92 -15.13 -8.11 22.26
CA GLN A 92 -16.51 -8.24 22.71
C GLN A 92 -17.41 -7.32 21.87
N LYS A 93 -18.57 -7.83 21.47
CA LYS A 93 -19.57 -7.07 20.72
C LYS A 93 -20.27 -6.10 21.67
N GLY A 94 -19.70 -4.90 21.83
CA GLY A 94 -20.27 -3.84 22.68
C GLY A 94 -20.77 -2.62 21.91
N PHE A 95 -20.14 -2.30 20.77
CA PHE A 95 -20.39 -1.08 20.00
C PHE A 95 -19.94 -1.25 18.54
N ASN A 96 -20.32 -0.30 17.68
CA ASN A 96 -19.86 -0.22 16.30
C ASN A 96 -18.53 0.53 16.24
N SER A 97 -17.52 -0.06 15.60
CA SER A 97 -16.22 0.59 15.42
C SER A 97 -15.71 0.50 13.98
N LEU A 98 -14.95 1.53 13.57
CA LEU A 98 -14.15 1.57 12.35
C LEU A 98 -12.68 1.76 12.72
N ASP A 99 -11.81 1.14 11.93
CA ASP A 99 -10.36 1.25 12.11
C ASP A 99 -9.70 1.92 10.92
N CYS A 100 -9.11 3.09 11.18
CA CYS A 100 -8.36 3.88 10.21
C CYS A 100 -7.03 3.25 9.79
N PHE A 101 -6.53 2.23 10.48
CA PHE A 101 -5.33 1.50 10.13
C PHE A 101 -5.60 0.24 9.30
N GLN A 102 -6.79 -0.35 9.41
CA GLN A 102 -7.11 -1.60 8.72
C GLN A 102 -6.83 -1.49 7.21
N GLN A 103 -6.01 -2.41 6.69
CA GLN A 103 -5.59 -2.46 5.28
C GLN A 103 -4.99 -1.14 4.75
N ILE A 104 -4.30 -0.39 5.61
CA ILE A 104 -3.24 0.52 5.15
C ILE A 104 -2.12 -0.33 4.50
N ASP A 105 -1.38 0.28 3.57
CA ASP A 105 -0.24 -0.27 2.84
C ASP A 105 0.64 -1.25 3.65
N VAL A 106 1.29 -2.20 2.96
CA VAL A 106 2.16 -3.25 3.54
C VAL A 106 3.27 -2.72 4.46
N GLY A 107 3.64 -1.44 4.32
CA GLY A 107 4.60 -0.78 5.20
C GLY A 107 4.12 -0.53 6.62
N PHE A 108 2.85 -0.80 6.96
CA PHE A 108 2.23 -0.63 8.29
C PHE A 108 2.69 0.66 8.99
N PRO A 109 2.54 1.85 8.36
CA PRO A 109 3.01 3.09 8.92
C PRO A 109 2.26 3.42 10.21
N SER A 110 2.98 3.83 11.25
CA SER A 110 2.36 4.39 12.45
C SER A 110 1.67 5.72 12.13
N LEU A 111 0.74 6.14 12.99
CA LEU A 111 0.10 7.44 12.88
C LEU A 111 1.13 8.58 12.82
N LYS A 112 2.19 8.50 13.66
CA LYS A 112 3.32 9.45 13.67
C LYS A 112 4.05 9.50 12.33
N LYS A 113 4.23 8.37 11.63
CA LYS A 113 4.84 8.33 10.30
C LYS A 113 3.94 8.94 9.24
N ILE A 114 2.62 8.72 9.32
CA ILE A 114 1.67 9.37 8.42
C ILE A 114 1.70 10.89 8.65
N SER A 115 1.68 11.35 9.91
CA SER A 115 1.84 12.77 10.28
C SER A 115 3.15 13.36 9.74
N ALA A 116 4.25 12.60 9.88
CA ALA A 116 5.54 12.99 9.33
C ALA A 116 5.47 13.18 7.81
N ASN A 117 4.89 12.22 7.09
CA ASN A 117 4.69 12.26 5.64
C ASN A 117 3.77 13.41 5.19
N MET A 118 2.81 13.81 6.03
CA MET A 118 1.92 14.96 5.83
C MET A 118 2.59 16.31 6.19
N SER A 119 3.86 16.29 6.57
CA SER A 119 4.61 17.49 6.99
C SER A 119 4.08 18.14 8.28
N LYS A 120 3.29 17.41 9.06
CA LYS A 120 2.71 17.85 10.35
C LYS A 120 3.66 17.56 11.51
N ASN A 121 3.36 18.13 12.67
CA ASN A 121 4.09 17.85 13.90
C ASN A 121 4.11 16.33 14.20
N ILE A 122 5.28 15.82 14.53
CA ILE A 122 5.51 14.46 15.01
C ILE A 122 5.56 14.58 16.52
N PHE A 123 4.41 14.35 17.12
CA PHE A 123 4.23 14.48 18.56
C PHE A 123 4.24 13.09 19.18
N GLU A 124 5.31 12.69 19.86
CA GLU A 124 5.33 11.46 20.67
C GLU A 124 4.89 11.77 22.10
N THR A 125 4.51 10.72 22.85
CA THR A 125 4.03 10.91 24.22
C THR A 125 5.05 11.71 25.04
N PRO A 126 4.62 12.75 25.77
CA PRO A 126 5.51 13.53 26.62
C PRO A 126 5.96 12.75 27.86
N ILE A 127 5.15 11.76 28.28
CA ILE A 127 5.32 11.01 29.53
C ILE A 127 5.43 9.51 29.23
N ASP A 128 6.31 8.81 29.94
CA ASP A 128 6.47 7.35 29.81
C ASP A 128 5.20 6.63 30.30
N PHE A 129 4.69 5.69 29.50
CA PHE A 129 3.51 4.88 29.86
C PHE A 129 3.69 4.03 31.13
N ASN A 130 4.93 3.88 31.62
CA ASN A 130 5.23 3.22 32.89
C ASN A 130 5.46 4.21 34.04
N HIS A 131 4.96 5.45 33.92
CA HIS A 131 5.08 6.47 34.95
C HIS A 131 4.65 5.91 36.33
N PRO A 132 5.53 5.93 37.35
CA PRO A 132 5.35 5.16 38.57
C PRO A 132 4.38 5.78 39.57
N THR A 133 3.94 7.02 39.35
CA THR A 133 3.01 7.76 40.22
C THR A 133 1.80 8.25 39.41
N PRO A 134 0.69 8.61 40.08
CA PRO A 134 -0.38 9.36 39.43
C PRO A 134 0.17 10.61 38.74
N LEU A 135 -0.38 10.93 37.57
CA LEU A 135 -0.04 12.14 36.83
C LEU A 135 -0.45 13.38 37.64
N THR A 136 0.36 14.43 37.61
CA THR A 136 -0.05 15.77 38.08
C THR A 136 -1.10 16.38 37.15
N ASP A 137 -1.77 17.46 37.58
CA ASP A 137 -2.74 18.14 36.72
C ASP A 137 -2.09 18.66 35.42
N GLU A 138 -0.86 19.20 35.50
CA GLU A 138 -0.12 19.67 34.32
C GLU A 138 0.29 18.52 33.39
N GLU A 139 0.79 17.42 33.95
CA GLU A 139 1.11 16.20 33.19
C GLU A 139 -0.13 15.65 32.50
N TYR A 140 -1.27 15.67 33.19
CA TYR A 140 -2.55 15.22 32.66
C TYR A 140 -3.02 16.08 31.48
N GLU A 141 -2.93 17.41 31.59
CA GLU A 141 -3.24 18.32 30.49
C GLU A 141 -2.33 18.08 29.26
N GLU A 142 -1.04 17.80 29.48
CA GLU A 142 -0.10 17.51 28.41
C GLU A 142 -0.45 16.21 27.67
N VAL A 143 -0.80 15.15 28.41
CA VAL A 143 -1.20 13.87 27.81
C VAL A 143 -2.57 13.98 27.13
N ILE A 144 -3.53 14.75 27.68
CA ILE A 144 -4.79 15.03 26.96
C ILE A 144 -4.50 15.74 25.64
N SER A 145 -3.60 16.74 25.64
CA SER A 145 -3.23 17.46 24.42
C SER A 145 -2.62 16.52 23.37
N TYR A 146 -1.76 15.60 23.81
CA TYR A 146 -1.20 14.52 22.98
C TYR A 146 -2.27 13.60 22.39
N CYS A 147 -3.14 13.04 23.22
CA CYS A 147 -4.23 12.15 22.81
C CYS A 147 -5.19 12.87 21.84
N SER A 148 -5.56 14.10 22.18
CA SER A 148 -6.38 14.99 21.35
C SER A 148 -5.74 15.24 19.97
N TYR A 149 -4.42 15.40 19.90
CA TYR A 149 -3.69 15.56 18.65
C TYR A 149 -3.68 14.28 17.80
N ASP A 150 -3.58 13.10 18.42
CA ASP A 150 -3.69 11.82 17.71
C ASP A 150 -5.07 11.58 17.13
N ILE A 151 -6.13 12.02 17.82
CA ILE A 151 -7.48 12.02 17.26
C ILE A 151 -7.56 12.92 16.01
N ASP A 152 -6.93 14.10 16.03
CA ASP A 152 -6.91 14.99 14.85
C ASP A 152 -6.25 14.33 13.64
N ARG A 153 -5.14 13.61 13.87
CA ARG A 153 -4.43 12.88 12.82
C ARG A 153 -5.23 11.67 12.35
N THR A 154 -5.95 11.00 13.25
CA THR A 154 -6.87 9.90 12.91
C THR A 154 -8.01 10.39 12.03
N ILE A 155 -8.60 11.55 12.34
CA ILE A 155 -9.61 12.22 11.50
C ILE A 155 -9.05 12.54 10.12
N ASP A 156 -7.81 13.05 10.03
CA ASP A 156 -7.17 13.32 8.74
C ASP A 156 -7.03 12.04 7.91
N VAL A 157 -6.58 10.93 8.53
CA VAL A 157 -6.49 9.61 7.88
C VAL A 157 -7.87 9.13 7.42
N TYR A 158 -8.89 9.27 8.26
CA TYR A 158 -10.25 8.90 7.91
C TYR A 158 -10.72 9.64 6.65
N LYS A 159 -10.63 10.97 6.66
CA LYS A 159 -11.02 11.85 5.55
C LYS A 159 -10.32 11.48 4.25
N MET A 160 -9.03 11.18 4.30
CA MET A 160 -8.25 10.74 3.13
C MET A 160 -8.68 9.36 2.57
N ARG A 161 -9.34 8.54 3.39
CA ARG A 161 -9.73 7.17 3.06
C ARG A 161 -11.23 6.97 2.86
N VAL A 162 -12.07 7.99 3.06
CA VAL A 162 -13.54 7.87 2.93
C VAL A 162 -13.93 7.25 1.58
N ASN A 163 -13.50 7.86 0.48
CA ASN A 163 -13.91 7.44 -0.86
C ASN A 163 -13.14 6.21 -1.36
N SER A 164 -11.89 6.03 -0.94
CA SER A 164 -11.01 4.97 -1.45
C SER A 164 -11.13 3.66 -0.67
N TYR A 165 -11.62 3.70 0.58
CA TYR A 165 -11.68 2.55 1.46
C TYR A 165 -13.02 2.40 2.17
N PHE A 166 -13.44 3.38 2.97
CA PHE A 166 -14.58 3.21 3.86
C PHE A 166 -15.91 3.08 3.12
N GLN A 167 -16.15 3.88 2.07
CA GLN A 167 -17.34 3.78 1.25
C GLN A 167 -17.43 2.45 0.48
N PRO A 168 -16.41 2.04 -0.31
CA PRO A 168 -16.43 0.72 -0.96
C PRO A 168 -16.59 -0.43 0.04
N LYS A 169 -15.93 -0.35 1.21
CA LYS A 169 -16.08 -1.35 2.26
C LYS A 169 -17.51 -1.38 2.82
N ALA A 170 -18.14 -0.24 3.06
CA ALA A 170 -19.52 -0.18 3.54
C ALA A 170 -20.47 -0.88 2.55
N SER A 171 -20.30 -0.66 1.24
CA SER A 171 -21.07 -1.38 0.22
C SER A 171 -20.82 -2.89 0.27
N LEU A 172 -19.59 -3.34 0.50
CA LEU A 172 -19.30 -4.77 0.69
C LEU A 172 -19.95 -5.34 1.96
N VAL A 173 -19.99 -4.58 3.06
CA VAL A 173 -20.69 -4.99 4.29
C VAL A 173 -22.19 -5.11 4.04
N GLU A 174 -22.79 -4.15 3.32
CA GLU A 174 -24.20 -4.19 2.92
C GLU A 174 -24.51 -5.42 2.07
N MET A 175 -23.66 -5.73 1.07
CA MET A 175 -23.80 -6.95 0.24
C MET A 175 -23.73 -8.24 1.07
N ASN A 176 -22.96 -8.26 2.16
CA ASN A 176 -22.87 -9.41 3.06
C ASN A 176 -23.94 -9.43 4.16
N GLY A 177 -24.58 -8.29 4.44
CA GLY A 177 -25.46 -8.08 5.59
C GLY A 177 -24.75 -8.06 6.96
N GLN A 178 -23.43 -8.27 7.01
CA GLN A 178 -22.63 -8.32 8.24
C GLN A 178 -21.13 -8.15 7.95
N GLY A 179 -20.31 -8.14 9.00
CA GLY A 179 -18.86 -8.17 8.87
C GLY A 179 -18.18 -6.80 8.87
N GLN A 180 -18.73 -5.81 9.57
CA GLN A 180 -18.16 -4.44 9.64
C GLN A 180 -16.66 -4.41 9.98
N ARG A 181 -16.21 -5.32 10.86
CA ARG A 181 -14.80 -5.44 11.27
C ARG A 181 -13.96 -6.32 10.34
N TRP A 182 -14.58 -7.08 9.44
CA TRP A 182 -13.85 -7.86 8.44
C TRP A 182 -13.11 -6.95 7.49
N ASN A 183 -11.96 -7.42 7.03
CA ASN A 183 -11.23 -6.74 5.98
C ASN A 183 -11.97 -6.90 4.63
N THR A 184 -11.64 -6.07 3.64
CA THR A 184 -12.31 -6.11 2.33
C THR A 184 -12.11 -7.44 1.62
N THR A 185 -10.98 -8.13 1.82
CA THR A 185 -10.73 -9.43 1.18
C THR A 185 -11.65 -10.54 1.70
N THR A 186 -11.93 -10.56 3.01
CA THR A 186 -12.88 -11.50 3.63
C THR A 186 -14.30 -11.17 3.19
N LEU A 187 -14.66 -9.88 3.16
CA LEU A 187 -15.97 -9.43 2.66
C LEU A 187 -16.17 -9.83 1.19
N SER A 188 -15.16 -9.67 0.34
CA SER A 188 -15.21 -10.09 -1.07
C SER A 188 -15.40 -11.59 -1.22
N ALA A 189 -14.68 -12.40 -0.44
CA ALA A 189 -14.79 -13.85 -0.48
C ALA A 189 -16.20 -14.32 -0.08
N ASN A 190 -16.76 -13.76 1.00
CA ASN A 190 -18.10 -14.09 1.48
C ASN A 190 -19.19 -13.58 0.53
N ALA A 191 -19.03 -12.36 0.00
CA ALA A 191 -19.94 -11.80 -1.00
C ALA A 191 -20.00 -12.68 -2.25
N LEU A 192 -18.88 -13.29 -2.64
CA LEU A 192 -18.81 -14.20 -3.79
C LEU A 192 -19.38 -15.59 -3.46
N LEU A 193 -18.91 -16.25 -2.40
CA LEU A 193 -19.26 -17.65 -2.12
C LEU A 193 -20.62 -17.84 -1.46
N GLY A 194 -21.04 -16.94 -0.57
CA GLY A 194 -22.11 -17.21 0.38
C GLY A 194 -21.82 -18.51 1.16
N ASN A 195 -22.65 -19.53 0.98
CA ASN A 195 -22.50 -20.84 1.62
C ASN A 195 -21.76 -21.88 0.76
N LEU A 196 -21.22 -21.49 -0.40
CA LEU A 196 -20.50 -22.40 -1.29
C LEU A 196 -19.07 -22.66 -0.77
N THR A 197 -18.58 -23.88 -1.01
CA THR A 197 -17.18 -24.25 -0.78
C THR A 197 -16.51 -24.54 -2.12
N LEU A 198 -15.32 -23.99 -2.35
CA LEU A 198 -14.53 -24.33 -3.53
C LEU A 198 -13.79 -25.64 -3.35
N GLN A 199 -13.82 -26.48 -4.38
CA GLN A 199 -12.96 -27.65 -4.46
C GLN A 199 -11.56 -27.25 -4.90
N LYS A 200 -10.55 -27.72 -4.16
CA LYS A 200 -9.15 -27.53 -4.51
C LYS A 200 -8.77 -28.39 -5.71
N TRP A 201 -7.97 -27.83 -6.60
CA TRP A 201 -7.45 -28.56 -7.75
C TRP A 201 -6.19 -29.34 -7.36
N SER A 202 -6.01 -30.52 -7.93
CA SER A 202 -4.80 -31.34 -7.78
C SER A 202 -3.69 -30.95 -8.77
N GLN A 203 -4.04 -30.32 -9.89
CA GLN A 203 -3.14 -29.99 -10.99
C GLN A 203 -3.55 -28.67 -11.67
N ILE A 204 -2.68 -28.17 -12.54
CA ILE A 204 -2.95 -27.01 -13.41
C ILE A 204 -4.09 -27.35 -14.38
N ARG A 205 -4.94 -26.38 -14.71
CA ARG A 205 -5.98 -26.49 -15.74
C ARG A 205 -5.99 -25.23 -16.60
N LEU A 206 -5.94 -25.38 -17.92
CA LEU A 206 -5.89 -24.25 -18.85
C LEU A 206 -7.14 -24.15 -19.74
N ASN A 207 -8.03 -25.14 -19.67
CA ASN A 207 -9.28 -25.22 -20.40
C ASN A 207 -10.42 -25.54 -19.42
N ALA A 208 -11.56 -24.85 -19.53
CA ALA A 208 -12.72 -25.04 -18.66
C ALA A 208 -13.54 -26.29 -18.96
N ASP A 209 -13.54 -26.76 -20.21
CA ASP A 209 -14.34 -27.88 -20.69
C ASP A 209 -13.59 -29.22 -20.59
N ASP A 210 -12.28 -29.20 -20.81
CA ASP A 210 -11.40 -30.36 -20.66
C ASP A 210 -10.20 -30.04 -19.76
N PHE A 211 -10.26 -30.50 -18.50
CA PHE A 211 -9.19 -30.26 -17.52
C PHE A 211 -7.88 -31.02 -17.80
N SER A 212 -7.89 -31.96 -18.76
CA SER A 212 -6.71 -32.68 -19.20
C SER A 212 -6.03 -32.02 -20.41
N ASP A 213 -6.72 -31.10 -21.09
CA ASP A 213 -6.18 -30.33 -22.19
C ASP A 213 -5.19 -29.28 -21.67
N LEU A 214 -3.92 -29.52 -21.96
CA LEU A 214 -2.79 -28.64 -21.65
C LEU A 214 -2.09 -28.16 -22.94
N SER A 215 -2.75 -28.24 -24.09
CA SER A 215 -2.20 -27.85 -25.41
C SER A 215 -1.66 -26.41 -25.45
N MET A 216 -2.22 -25.50 -24.64
CA MET A 216 -1.70 -24.14 -24.47
C MET A 216 -0.22 -24.10 -24.03
N LEU A 217 0.28 -25.12 -23.34
CA LEU A 217 1.68 -25.21 -22.93
C LEU A 217 2.64 -25.37 -24.12
N ASP A 218 2.15 -25.79 -25.29
CA ASP A 218 2.97 -25.92 -26.49
C ASP A 218 3.25 -24.56 -27.17
N LEU A 219 2.61 -23.49 -26.70
CA LEU A 219 2.85 -22.12 -27.16
C LEU A 219 4.13 -21.50 -26.55
N VAL A 220 4.68 -22.10 -25.48
CA VAL A 220 5.91 -21.65 -24.82
C VAL A 220 7.06 -22.64 -25.04
N PRO A 221 8.33 -22.24 -24.84
CA PRO A 221 9.46 -23.16 -24.94
C PRO A 221 9.36 -24.33 -23.96
N SER A 222 9.94 -25.47 -24.33
CA SER A 222 9.90 -26.71 -23.55
C SER A 222 10.41 -26.55 -22.13
N GLU A 223 11.46 -25.76 -21.92
CA GLU A 223 12.08 -25.53 -20.62
C GLU A 223 11.13 -24.78 -19.66
N VAL A 224 10.30 -23.88 -20.21
CA VAL A 224 9.28 -23.13 -19.46
C VAL A 224 8.12 -24.06 -19.07
N ARG A 225 7.68 -24.91 -20.01
CA ARG A 225 6.69 -25.95 -19.72
C ARG A 225 7.19 -26.90 -18.62
N ASP A 226 8.43 -27.37 -18.73
CA ASP A 226 9.04 -28.28 -17.77
C ASP A 226 9.19 -27.64 -16.39
N LEU A 227 9.49 -26.33 -16.33
CA LEU A 227 9.51 -25.56 -15.09
C LEU A 227 8.16 -25.68 -14.35
N TRP A 228 7.05 -25.43 -15.04
CA TRP A 228 5.72 -25.42 -14.41
C TRP A 228 5.18 -26.81 -14.06
N LEU A 229 5.49 -27.84 -14.87
CA LEU A 229 4.98 -29.19 -14.64
C LEU A 229 5.81 -30.00 -13.64
N ASN A 230 7.13 -29.78 -13.58
CA ASN A 230 8.04 -30.64 -12.82
C ASN A 230 8.54 -30.00 -11.50
N SER A 231 8.25 -28.72 -11.24
CA SER A 231 8.64 -28.08 -9.98
C SER A 231 7.82 -28.61 -8.81
N LYS A 232 8.50 -29.10 -7.77
CA LYS A 232 7.84 -29.64 -6.55
C LYS A 232 7.25 -28.56 -5.65
N ASP A 233 7.89 -27.40 -5.61
CA ASP A 233 7.57 -26.32 -4.65
C ASP A 233 7.00 -25.07 -5.33
N ASP A 234 6.69 -25.13 -6.63
CA ASP A 234 6.30 -23.97 -7.44
C ASP A 234 7.32 -22.81 -7.30
N LYS A 235 8.62 -23.17 -7.31
CA LYS A 235 9.78 -22.26 -7.20
C LYS A 235 10.73 -22.43 -8.39
N GLY A 236 11.49 -21.37 -8.66
CA GLY A 236 12.47 -21.33 -9.73
C GLY A 236 12.10 -20.32 -10.81
N LYS A 237 13.00 -20.19 -11.79
CA LYS A 237 12.84 -19.32 -12.95
C LYS A 237 13.59 -19.88 -14.14
N VAL A 238 13.07 -19.64 -15.34
CA VAL A 238 13.73 -19.92 -16.62
C VAL A 238 13.86 -18.60 -17.37
N THR A 239 15.04 -18.32 -17.89
CA THR A 239 15.29 -17.12 -18.70
C THR A 239 15.65 -17.54 -20.10
N ILE A 240 14.90 -17.03 -21.08
CA ILE A 240 15.18 -17.21 -22.50
C ILE A 240 15.53 -15.86 -23.11
N THR A 241 16.25 -15.88 -24.24
CA THR A 241 16.47 -14.70 -25.06
C THR A 241 15.65 -14.83 -26.33
N GLU A 242 14.68 -13.92 -26.52
CA GLU A 242 13.92 -13.78 -27.77
C GLU A 242 13.54 -12.31 -28.01
N PHE A 243 13.36 -11.92 -29.28
CA PHE A 243 12.99 -10.56 -29.71
C PHE A 243 13.86 -9.42 -29.14
N ASP A 244 15.17 -9.66 -29.01
CA ASP A 244 16.15 -8.74 -28.39
C ASP A 244 15.92 -8.45 -26.89
N ASN A 245 15.12 -9.30 -26.24
CA ASN A 245 14.82 -9.22 -24.82
C ASN A 245 15.32 -10.44 -24.08
N ASP A 246 15.63 -10.24 -22.79
CA ASP A 246 15.71 -11.35 -21.84
C ASP A 246 14.33 -11.52 -21.20
N ILE A 247 13.75 -12.70 -21.33
CA ILE A 247 12.40 -13.05 -20.87
C ILE A 247 12.53 -14.06 -19.74
N GLU A 248 12.21 -13.63 -18.52
CA GLU A 248 12.20 -14.44 -17.31
C GLU A 248 10.77 -14.93 -17.02
N PHE A 249 10.60 -16.26 -17.07
CA PHE A 249 9.41 -16.97 -16.65
C PHE A 249 9.60 -17.47 -15.23
N GLY A 250 8.57 -17.30 -14.40
CA GLY A 250 8.53 -17.82 -13.04
C GLY A 250 7.13 -18.22 -12.62
N PHE A 251 6.93 -18.41 -11.32
CA PHE A 251 5.62 -18.73 -10.74
C PHE A 251 4.82 -17.48 -10.33
N GLY A 252 5.48 -16.32 -10.33
CA GLY A 252 4.89 -15.03 -9.96
C GLY A 252 4.49 -14.13 -11.14
N GLY A 253 4.89 -14.47 -12.36
CA GLY A 253 4.62 -13.67 -13.57
C GLY A 253 5.75 -13.77 -14.60
N LEU A 254 5.56 -13.03 -15.69
CA LEU A 254 6.50 -12.86 -16.80
C LEU A 254 7.18 -11.50 -16.68
N HIS A 255 8.51 -11.47 -16.79
CA HIS A 255 9.27 -10.23 -16.88
C HIS A 255 10.17 -10.26 -18.11
N SER A 256 10.03 -9.27 -18.97
CA SER A 256 10.89 -9.10 -20.14
C SER A 256 11.34 -7.67 -20.25
N VAL A 257 12.64 -7.48 -20.47
CA VAL A 257 13.25 -6.16 -20.72
C VAL A 257 14.17 -6.26 -21.92
N HIS A 258 14.18 -5.21 -22.74
CA HIS A 258 15.13 -5.07 -23.82
C HIS A 258 16.57 -5.07 -23.28
N LYS A 259 17.48 -5.78 -23.95
CA LYS A 259 18.81 -6.11 -23.42
C LYS A 259 19.72 -4.91 -23.15
N THR A 260 19.66 -3.90 -24.02
CA THR A 260 20.64 -2.80 -24.04
C THR A 260 19.99 -1.42 -23.98
N GLU A 261 18.95 -1.20 -24.78
CA GLU A 261 18.25 0.09 -24.82
C GLU A 261 17.34 0.32 -23.60
N LYS A 262 17.35 1.55 -23.12
CA LYS A 262 16.53 2.03 -21.99
C LYS A 262 15.59 3.17 -22.37
N ARG A 263 15.78 3.78 -23.55
CA ARG A 263 15.03 4.93 -24.04
C ARG A 263 14.41 4.60 -25.39
N PHE A 264 13.10 4.77 -25.47
CA PHE A 264 12.29 4.38 -26.62
C PHE A 264 11.31 5.49 -26.98
N GLU A 265 11.08 5.70 -28.27
CA GLU A 265 10.13 6.69 -28.79
C GLU A 265 8.99 5.99 -29.53
N ASN A 266 7.81 6.61 -29.55
CA ASN A 266 6.60 6.09 -30.22
C ASN A 266 6.21 4.68 -29.76
N VAL A 267 6.17 4.49 -28.44
CA VAL A 267 5.86 3.20 -27.82
C VAL A 267 4.36 3.02 -27.67
N VAL A 268 3.85 1.88 -28.11
CA VAL A 268 2.50 1.40 -27.82
C VAL A 268 2.60 0.38 -26.68
N LEU A 269 1.77 0.53 -25.66
CA LEU A 269 1.57 -0.45 -24.60
C LEU A 269 0.19 -1.06 -24.75
N LEU A 270 0.13 -2.35 -25.09
CA LEU A 270 -1.12 -3.11 -25.06
C LEU A 270 -1.24 -3.83 -23.71
N ASP A 271 -2.13 -3.33 -22.86
CA ASP A 271 -2.47 -3.92 -21.56
C ASP A 271 -3.71 -4.83 -21.71
N VAL A 272 -3.73 -5.95 -20.99
CA VAL A 272 -4.85 -6.90 -20.97
C VAL A 272 -5.88 -6.42 -19.94
N ALA A 273 -7.03 -5.96 -20.42
CA ALA A 273 -8.08 -5.41 -19.60
C ALA A 273 -8.63 -6.46 -18.62
N SER A 274 -8.43 -6.23 -17.32
CA SER A 274 -8.93 -7.14 -16.26
C SER A 274 -8.48 -8.60 -16.50
N MET A 275 -7.20 -8.78 -16.83
CA MET A 275 -6.57 -10.06 -17.18
C MET A 275 -6.94 -11.21 -16.24
N TYR A 276 -6.58 -11.13 -14.95
CA TYR A 276 -6.87 -12.23 -14.00
C TYR A 276 -8.37 -12.51 -13.85
N PRO A 277 -9.27 -11.51 -13.71
CA PRO A 277 -10.70 -11.77 -13.77
C PRO A 277 -11.16 -12.55 -15.00
N ASN A 278 -10.72 -12.19 -16.20
CA ASN A 278 -11.11 -12.91 -17.42
C ASN A 278 -10.52 -14.32 -17.47
N ILE A 279 -9.26 -14.51 -17.08
CA ILE A 279 -8.64 -15.84 -17.02
C ILE A 279 -9.39 -16.74 -16.02
N ILE A 280 -9.75 -16.22 -14.85
CA ILE A 280 -10.55 -16.92 -13.83
C ILE A 280 -11.88 -17.44 -14.42
N LEU A 281 -12.51 -16.66 -15.29
CA LEU A 281 -13.72 -17.07 -16.02
C LEU A 281 -13.39 -18.13 -17.08
N ASN A 282 -12.38 -17.88 -17.92
CA ASN A 282 -11.99 -18.75 -19.05
C ASN A 282 -11.61 -20.16 -18.62
N ILE A 283 -11.03 -20.33 -17.42
CA ILE A 283 -10.65 -21.65 -16.88
C ILE A 283 -11.63 -22.16 -15.82
N ASN A 284 -12.75 -21.45 -15.59
CA ASN A 284 -13.76 -21.77 -14.57
C ASN A 284 -13.15 -22.03 -13.17
N ALA A 285 -12.23 -21.15 -12.74
CA ALA A 285 -11.45 -21.34 -11.51
C ALA A 285 -12.29 -21.36 -10.22
N LEU A 286 -13.55 -20.88 -10.28
CA LEU A 286 -14.45 -20.74 -9.14
C LEU A 286 -15.60 -21.74 -9.16
N GLY A 287 -15.64 -22.67 -10.13
CA GLY A 287 -16.71 -23.66 -10.27
C GLY A 287 -18.11 -23.03 -10.24
N LYS A 288 -18.96 -23.43 -9.29
CA LYS A 288 -20.33 -22.90 -9.16
C LYS A 288 -20.39 -21.38 -8.90
N ALA A 289 -19.35 -20.80 -8.33
CA ALA A 289 -19.31 -19.36 -8.05
C ALA A 289 -18.91 -18.52 -9.28
N THR A 290 -18.49 -19.15 -10.39
CA THR A 290 -18.08 -18.49 -11.63
C THR A 290 -19.21 -17.65 -12.23
N GLU A 291 -20.45 -18.15 -12.24
CA GLU A 291 -21.60 -17.39 -12.77
C GLU A 291 -21.84 -16.10 -11.99
N LYS A 292 -21.74 -16.15 -10.66
CA LYS A 292 -21.87 -14.95 -9.83
C LYS A 292 -20.70 -13.99 -10.04
N TYR A 293 -19.49 -14.51 -10.22
CA TYR A 293 -18.31 -13.70 -10.54
C TYR A 293 -18.48 -12.98 -11.89
N LYS A 294 -19.03 -13.68 -12.90
CA LYS A 294 -19.36 -13.12 -14.22
C LYS A 294 -20.41 -12.02 -14.11
N ALA A 295 -21.50 -12.25 -13.38
CA ALA A 295 -22.54 -11.25 -13.14
C ALA A 295 -21.98 -9.98 -12.47
N ILE A 296 -21.07 -10.14 -11.50
CA ILE A 296 -20.38 -9.00 -10.85
C ILE A 296 -19.54 -8.21 -11.85
N LEU A 297 -18.82 -8.89 -12.76
CA LEU A 297 -18.03 -8.23 -13.80
C LEU A 297 -18.93 -7.44 -14.78
N GLU A 298 -20.01 -8.05 -15.25
CA GLU A 298 -20.98 -7.43 -16.16
C GLU A 298 -21.69 -6.23 -15.51
N GLU A 299 -22.14 -6.38 -14.27
CA GLU A 299 -22.75 -5.29 -13.50
C GLU A 299 -21.78 -4.12 -13.35
N ARG A 300 -20.52 -4.40 -13.00
CA ARG A 300 -19.48 -3.38 -12.88
C ARG A 300 -19.29 -2.60 -14.18
N ILE A 301 -19.27 -3.28 -15.32
CA ILE A 301 -19.15 -2.64 -16.64
C ILE A 301 -20.35 -1.71 -16.88
N ALA A 302 -21.58 -2.16 -16.58
CA ALA A 302 -22.80 -1.39 -16.78
C ALA A 302 -22.90 -0.13 -15.90
N ILE A 303 -22.33 -0.16 -14.69
CA ILE A 303 -22.40 0.95 -13.72
C ILE A 303 -21.12 1.80 -13.64
N LYS A 304 -20.05 1.45 -14.36
CA LYS A 304 -18.71 2.07 -14.28
C LYS A 304 -18.72 3.60 -14.31
N HIS A 305 -19.65 4.20 -15.06
CA HIS A 305 -19.81 5.64 -15.22
C HIS A 305 -21.07 6.22 -14.54
N LYS A 306 -21.86 5.39 -13.85
CA LYS A 306 -23.14 5.78 -13.21
C LYS A 306 -23.06 5.79 -11.69
N ASP A 307 -22.39 4.80 -11.10
CA ASP A 307 -22.21 4.65 -9.66
C ASP A 307 -20.77 4.27 -9.35
N LYS A 308 -19.99 5.28 -8.97
CA LYS A 308 -18.56 5.11 -8.70
C LYS A 308 -18.31 4.24 -7.46
N VAL A 309 -19.08 4.45 -6.39
CA VAL A 309 -18.87 3.75 -5.10
C VAL A 309 -19.13 2.26 -5.28
N LYS A 310 -20.26 1.91 -5.90
CA LYS A 310 -20.59 0.51 -6.17
C LYS A 310 -19.64 -0.11 -7.18
N SER A 311 -19.26 0.61 -8.25
CA SER A 311 -18.24 0.15 -9.21
C SER A 311 -16.91 -0.18 -8.53
N ASP A 312 -16.46 0.65 -7.59
CA ASP A 312 -15.22 0.45 -6.84
C ASP A 312 -15.33 -0.75 -5.88
N ALA A 313 -16.48 -0.94 -5.23
CA ALA A 313 -16.75 -2.14 -4.43
C ALA A 313 -16.71 -3.43 -5.27
N LEU A 314 -17.39 -3.47 -6.42
CA LEU A 314 -17.34 -4.63 -7.32
C LEU A 314 -15.92 -4.87 -7.86
N LYS A 315 -15.16 -3.80 -8.15
CA LYS A 315 -13.74 -3.88 -8.54
C LYS A 315 -12.91 -4.57 -7.46
N LEU A 316 -13.15 -4.24 -6.19
CA LEU A 316 -12.44 -4.86 -5.07
C LEU A 316 -12.71 -6.36 -4.99
N ILE A 317 -13.95 -6.81 -5.24
CA ILE A 317 -14.26 -8.24 -5.31
C ILE A 317 -13.43 -8.89 -6.41
N LEU A 318 -13.56 -8.39 -7.64
CA LEU A 318 -12.90 -8.94 -8.82
C LEU A 318 -11.38 -9.05 -8.64
N ASN A 319 -10.73 -7.98 -8.21
CA ASN A 319 -9.27 -7.91 -8.05
C ASN A 319 -8.76 -8.74 -6.86
N SER A 320 -9.58 -8.98 -5.84
CA SER A 320 -9.17 -9.74 -4.66
C SER A 320 -9.08 -11.26 -4.89
N VAL A 321 -9.88 -11.80 -5.82
CA VAL A 321 -10.02 -13.26 -5.99
C VAL A 321 -8.70 -13.95 -6.28
N TYR A 322 -7.88 -13.44 -7.21
CA TYR A 322 -6.58 -14.04 -7.52
C TYR A 322 -5.67 -14.15 -6.29
N GLY A 323 -5.61 -13.12 -5.45
CA GLY A 323 -4.87 -13.14 -4.19
C GLY A 323 -5.48 -14.13 -3.18
N LEU A 324 -6.81 -14.18 -3.11
CA LEU A 324 -7.56 -15.07 -2.23
C LEU A 324 -7.43 -16.55 -2.60
N LEU A 325 -7.19 -16.89 -3.88
CA LEU A 325 -6.86 -18.24 -4.31
C LEU A 325 -5.52 -18.74 -3.73
N LYS A 326 -4.59 -17.83 -3.45
CA LYS A 326 -3.26 -18.13 -2.86
C LYS A 326 -3.24 -18.12 -1.33
N ASN A 327 -4.19 -17.43 -0.72
CA ASN A 327 -4.22 -17.24 0.72
C ASN A 327 -4.76 -18.48 1.43
N GLN A 328 -3.94 -19.19 2.20
CA GLN A 328 -4.33 -20.41 2.93
C GLN A 328 -5.48 -20.22 3.94
N TYR A 329 -5.72 -19.01 4.40
CA TYR A 329 -6.81 -18.69 5.34
C TYR A 329 -8.10 -18.27 4.64
N SER A 330 -8.10 -18.20 3.31
CA SER A 330 -9.27 -17.83 2.51
C SER A 330 -10.18 -19.04 2.25
N PRO A 331 -11.51 -18.87 2.28
CA PRO A 331 -12.42 -19.91 1.81
C PRO A 331 -12.31 -20.17 0.29
N LEU A 332 -11.68 -19.25 -0.46
CA LEU A 332 -11.36 -19.42 -1.88
C LEU A 332 -10.02 -20.14 -2.11
N PHE A 333 -9.30 -20.56 -1.06
CA PHE A 333 -7.95 -21.09 -1.20
C PHE A 333 -7.87 -22.29 -2.15
N ASN A 334 -7.25 -22.07 -3.30
CA ASN A 334 -7.01 -23.06 -4.35
C ASN A 334 -5.70 -22.71 -5.08
N PRO A 335 -4.54 -23.12 -4.54
CA PRO A 335 -3.24 -22.69 -5.05
C PRO A 335 -2.96 -23.17 -6.48
N LYS A 336 -3.49 -24.34 -6.89
CA LYS A 336 -3.34 -24.82 -8.27
C LYS A 336 -4.23 -24.07 -9.26
N ALA A 337 -5.40 -23.56 -8.85
CA ALA A 337 -6.14 -22.60 -9.66
C ALA A 337 -5.39 -21.26 -9.78
N ALA A 338 -4.80 -20.75 -8.69
CA ALA A 338 -3.98 -19.54 -8.76
C ALA A 338 -2.77 -19.69 -9.69
N LEU A 339 -2.09 -20.84 -9.63
CA LEU A 339 -0.99 -21.16 -10.53
C LEU A 339 -1.47 -21.23 -11.99
N SER A 340 -2.60 -21.87 -12.24
CA SER A 340 -3.21 -21.94 -13.58
C SER A 340 -3.50 -20.56 -14.16
N VAL A 341 -4.05 -19.65 -13.34
CA VAL A 341 -4.28 -18.25 -13.74
C VAL A 341 -2.97 -17.55 -14.12
N CYS A 342 -1.90 -17.79 -13.35
CA CYS A 342 -0.58 -17.23 -13.62
C CYS A 342 0.01 -17.78 -14.93
N VAL A 343 -0.01 -19.10 -15.10
CA VAL A 343 0.52 -19.80 -16.29
C VAL A 343 -0.22 -19.37 -17.56
N PHE A 344 -1.55 -19.41 -17.54
CA PHE A 344 -2.38 -18.95 -18.65
C PHE A 344 -2.00 -17.51 -19.04
N GLY A 345 -1.85 -16.64 -18.04
CA GLY A 345 -1.50 -15.25 -18.26
C GLY A 345 -0.14 -15.06 -18.93
N GLN A 346 0.88 -15.79 -18.47
CA GLN A 346 2.22 -15.74 -19.05
C GLN A 346 2.23 -16.26 -20.49
N ILE A 347 1.50 -17.34 -20.78
CA ILE A 347 1.34 -17.88 -22.14
C ILE A 347 0.71 -16.81 -23.05
N ALA A 348 -0.39 -16.20 -22.59
CA ALA A 348 -1.12 -15.21 -23.37
C ALA A 348 -0.24 -13.99 -23.72
N LEU A 349 0.52 -13.47 -22.76
CA LEU A 349 1.41 -12.34 -22.97
C LEU A 349 2.63 -12.68 -23.82
N TYR A 350 3.24 -13.85 -23.60
CA TYR A 350 4.34 -14.33 -24.43
C TYR A 350 3.92 -14.47 -25.88
N GLU A 351 2.76 -15.08 -26.13
CA GLU A 351 2.22 -15.26 -27.47
C GLU A 351 1.87 -13.91 -28.12
N LEU A 352 1.34 -12.94 -27.36
CA LEU A 352 1.14 -11.58 -27.86
C LEU A 352 2.46 -10.95 -28.32
N GLY A 353 3.51 -11.01 -27.47
CA GLY A 353 4.83 -10.49 -27.81
C GLY A 353 5.44 -11.19 -29.03
N LYS A 354 5.29 -12.51 -29.13
CA LYS A 354 5.78 -13.32 -30.27
C LYS A 354 5.05 -13.02 -31.58
N ARG A 355 3.75 -12.69 -31.54
CA ARG A 355 3.02 -12.26 -32.73
C ARG A 355 3.44 -10.85 -33.14
N LEU A 356 3.50 -9.93 -32.16
CA LEU A 356 3.87 -8.53 -32.37
C LEU A 356 5.30 -8.37 -32.89
N SER A 357 6.24 -9.21 -32.47
CA SER A 357 7.65 -9.11 -32.89
C SER A 357 7.87 -9.22 -34.40
N LYS A 358 6.86 -9.72 -35.15
CA LYS A 358 6.86 -9.78 -36.62
C LYS A 358 6.62 -8.43 -37.29
N VAL A 359 5.99 -7.49 -36.57
CA VAL A 359 5.58 -6.16 -37.08
C VAL A 359 5.97 -5.01 -36.14
N ALA A 360 6.69 -5.30 -35.06
CA ALA A 360 7.10 -4.34 -34.05
C ALA A 360 8.39 -4.76 -33.35
N LYS A 361 9.14 -3.78 -32.86
CA LYS A 361 10.23 -4.01 -31.92
C LYS A 361 9.67 -4.13 -30.51
N ILE A 362 9.94 -5.24 -29.85
CA ILE A 362 9.50 -5.45 -28.47
C ILE A 362 10.38 -4.63 -27.52
N VAL A 363 9.73 -3.88 -26.62
CA VAL A 363 10.41 -3.04 -25.62
C VAL A 363 10.43 -3.73 -24.26
N GLN A 364 9.29 -4.24 -23.82
CA GLN A 364 9.14 -5.03 -22.60
C GLN A 364 7.84 -5.83 -22.61
N LEU A 365 7.83 -6.93 -21.85
CA LEU A 365 6.61 -7.62 -21.43
C LEU A 365 6.59 -7.59 -19.90
N ASN A 366 5.46 -7.18 -19.31
CA ASN A 366 5.27 -7.19 -17.87
C ASN A 366 4.13 -8.15 -17.49
N THR A 367 3.61 -8.06 -16.27
CA THR A 367 2.56 -8.96 -15.76
C THR A 367 1.22 -8.87 -16.46
N ASP A 368 0.96 -7.77 -17.18
CA ASP A 368 -0.36 -7.39 -17.67
C ASP A 368 -0.35 -6.75 -19.07
N GLY A 369 0.80 -6.60 -19.73
CA GLY A 369 0.87 -5.99 -21.05
C GLY A 369 2.21 -6.11 -21.77
N VAL A 370 2.19 -5.73 -23.04
CA VAL A 370 3.35 -5.74 -23.96
C VAL A 370 3.58 -4.34 -24.51
N ALA A 371 4.76 -3.79 -24.27
CA ALA A 371 5.20 -2.53 -24.85
C ALA A 371 6.07 -2.77 -26.08
N PHE A 372 5.81 -2.04 -27.16
CA PHE A 372 6.50 -2.21 -28.43
C PHE A 372 6.51 -0.93 -29.28
N ILE A 373 7.40 -0.89 -30.28
CA ILE A 373 7.46 0.16 -31.30
C ILE A 373 7.02 -0.46 -32.64
N PRO A 374 5.85 -0.08 -33.19
CA PRO A 374 5.36 -0.66 -34.43
C PRO A 374 6.17 -0.19 -35.65
N PHE A 375 6.52 -1.12 -36.54
CA PHE A 375 7.01 -0.84 -37.89
C PHE A 375 6.08 -1.38 -38.99
N GLY A 376 5.01 -2.08 -38.61
CA GLY A 376 3.91 -2.53 -39.46
C GLY A 376 2.56 -2.46 -38.74
N ASP A 377 1.49 -2.86 -39.42
CA ASP A 377 0.14 -2.88 -38.83
C ASP A 377 -0.02 -4.08 -37.88
N TYR A 378 -0.36 -3.78 -36.62
CA TYR A 378 -0.55 -4.77 -35.56
C TYR A 378 -2.03 -5.04 -35.24
N LYS A 379 -2.99 -4.35 -35.86
CA LYS A 379 -4.42 -4.47 -35.53
C LYS A 379 -4.97 -5.88 -35.80
N GLY A 380 -4.55 -6.52 -36.89
CA GLY A 380 -4.94 -7.91 -37.14
C GLY A 380 -4.42 -8.89 -36.08
N ILE A 381 -3.22 -8.65 -35.54
CA ILE A 381 -2.67 -9.44 -34.42
C ILE A 381 -3.48 -9.20 -33.15
N TRP A 382 -3.86 -7.96 -32.89
CA TRP A 382 -4.73 -7.60 -31.76
C TRP A 382 -6.05 -8.38 -31.83
N GLU A 383 -6.79 -8.24 -32.93
CA GLU A 383 -8.11 -8.85 -33.08
C GLU A 383 -8.05 -10.37 -32.94
N GLN A 384 -7.08 -11.02 -33.60
CA GLN A 384 -6.90 -12.47 -33.50
C GLN A 384 -6.50 -12.90 -32.09
N TRP A 385 -5.65 -12.14 -31.40
CA TRP A 385 -5.26 -12.47 -30.03
C TRP A 385 -6.45 -12.36 -29.06
N GLU A 386 -7.30 -11.34 -29.21
CA GLU A 386 -8.51 -11.21 -28.39
C GLU A 386 -9.47 -12.37 -28.58
N GLU A 387 -9.60 -12.86 -29.81
CA GLU A 387 -10.40 -14.05 -30.14
C GLU A 387 -9.80 -15.31 -29.50
N ASP A 388 -8.52 -15.59 -29.75
CA ASP A 388 -7.85 -16.81 -29.33
C ASP A 388 -7.83 -16.99 -27.80
N PHE A 389 -7.66 -15.89 -27.06
CA PHE A 389 -7.55 -15.93 -25.60
C PHE A 389 -8.83 -15.52 -24.88
N ASN A 390 -9.88 -15.13 -25.61
CA ASN A 390 -11.13 -14.60 -25.07
C ASN A 390 -10.88 -13.52 -23.99
N MET A 391 -10.08 -12.52 -24.34
CA MET A 391 -9.72 -11.38 -23.48
C MET A 391 -9.70 -10.10 -24.31
N LYS A 392 -9.71 -8.94 -23.64
CA LYS A 392 -9.66 -7.64 -24.30
C LYS A 392 -8.35 -6.92 -24.03
N LEU A 393 -7.83 -6.24 -25.04
CA LEU A 393 -6.66 -5.39 -24.96
C LEU A 393 -7.10 -3.91 -24.88
N GLU A 394 -6.30 -3.10 -24.20
CA GLU A 394 -6.41 -1.65 -24.16
C GLU A 394 -5.05 -1.06 -24.55
N ALA A 395 -5.05 -0.01 -25.37
CA ALA A 395 -3.80 0.64 -25.81
C ALA A 395 -3.57 1.95 -25.08
N ASP A 396 -2.38 2.09 -24.50
CA ASP A 396 -1.77 3.36 -24.12
C ASP A 396 -0.65 3.68 -25.13
N THR A 397 -0.53 4.95 -25.53
CA THR A 397 0.56 5.41 -26.41
C THR A 397 1.47 6.40 -25.69
N PHE A 398 2.78 6.18 -25.81
CA PHE A 398 3.80 7.05 -25.25
C PHE A 398 4.69 7.60 -26.36
N LYS A 399 4.80 8.92 -26.42
CA LYS A 399 5.80 9.60 -27.23
C LYS A 399 7.21 9.19 -26.80
N LEU A 400 7.41 9.03 -25.49
CA LEU A 400 8.68 8.63 -24.89
C LEU A 400 8.44 7.63 -23.76
N LEU A 401 9.20 6.55 -23.75
CA LEU A 401 9.29 5.63 -22.62
C LEU A 401 10.76 5.44 -22.24
N VAL A 402 11.09 5.69 -20.97
CA VAL A 402 12.43 5.42 -20.41
C VAL A 402 12.29 4.42 -19.28
N GLN A 403 13.09 3.35 -19.29
CA GLN A 403 13.00 2.26 -18.31
C GLN A 403 14.37 1.90 -17.74
N ARG A 404 14.43 1.74 -16.41
CA ARG A 404 15.55 1.09 -15.72
C ARG A 404 15.41 -0.43 -15.78
N ASP A 405 14.18 -0.89 -15.55
CA ASP A 405 13.76 -2.29 -15.58
C ASP A 405 12.23 -2.35 -15.78
N VAL A 406 11.67 -3.56 -15.95
CA VAL A 406 10.24 -3.79 -16.23
C VAL A 406 9.27 -3.14 -15.22
N ASN A 407 9.71 -2.93 -13.99
CA ASN A 407 8.91 -2.35 -12.91
C ASN A 407 9.26 -0.89 -12.62
N ASN A 408 10.26 -0.32 -13.28
CA ASN A 408 10.76 1.03 -13.05
C ASN A 408 10.89 1.77 -14.39
N TYR A 409 9.83 2.49 -14.77
CA TYR A 409 9.78 3.25 -16.03
C TYR A 409 9.06 4.59 -15.90
N ILE A 410 9.33 5.48 -16.86
CA ILE A 410 8.69 6.78 -17.05
C ILE A 410 8.12 6.80 -18.47
N GLY A 411 6.81 6.86 -18.61
CA GLY A 411 6.11 7.07 -19.87
C GLY A 411 5.63 8.50 -20.01
N VAL A 412 5.80 9.11 -21.17
CA VAL A 412 5.28 10.43 -21.53
C VAL A 412 4.29 10.25 -22.67
N SER A 413 3.03 10.55 -22.43
CA SER A 413 1.99 10.49 -23.47
C SER A 413 2.10 11.65 -24.46
N GLU A 414 1.35 11.56 -25.56
CA GLU A 414 1.34 12.58 -26.63
C GLU A 414 0.98 13.99 -26.14
N ASP A 415 0.11 14.09 -25.12
CA ASP A 415 -0.28 15.35 -24.47
C ASP A 415 0.74 15.86 -23.43
N GLY A 416 1.85 15.15 -23.24
CA GLY A 416 2.91 15.50 -22.29
C GLY A 416 2.68 15.01 -20.86
N LYS A 417 1.59 14.27 -20.57
CA LYS A 417 1.35 13.72 -19.23
C LYS A 417 2.35 12.60 -18.91
N ILE A 418 2.87 12.63 -17.69
CA ILE A 418 3.86 11.66 -17.20
C ILE A 418 3.19 10.54 -16.40
N LYS A 419 3.51 9.28 -16.74
CA LYS A 419 3.17 8.05 -16.01
C LYS A 419 4.45 7.43 -15.45
N CYS A 420 4.62 7.46 -14.14
CA CYS A 420 5.77 6.85 -13.45
C CYS A 420 5.37 5.52 -12.79
N LYS A 421 6.18 4.47 -12.99
CA LYS A 421 6.07 3.19 -12.28
C LYS A 421 7.41 2.91 -11.58
N GLY A 422 7.35 2.33 -10.38
CA GLY A 422 8.54 1.88 -9.65
C GLY A 422 8.91 2.68 -8.41
N GLY A 423 9.97 2.25 -7.72
CA GLY A 423 10.40 2.81 -6.43
C GLY A 423 11.09 4.17 -6.55
N ASP A 424 11.73 4.44 -7.69
CA ASP A 424 12.58 5.64 -7.88
C ASP A 424 11.79 6.88 -8.33
N THR A 425 10.61 6.70 -8.94
CA THR A 425 9.88 7.76 -9.66
C THR A 425 8.40 7.86 -9.29
N SER A 426 7.83 6.88 -8.56
CA SER A 426 6.38 6.84 -8.30
C SER A 426 5.84 7.98 -7.44
N ARG A 427 6.70 8.79 -6.82
CA ARG A 427 6.31 9.94 -5.99
C ARG A 427 6.57 11.28 -6.68
N TYR A 428 6.80 11.24 -8.00
CA TYR A 428 6.92 12.42 -8.83
C TYR A 428 5.71 13.35 -8.67
N ALA A 429 4.51 12.84 -9.01
CA ALA A 429 3.31 13.66 -9.17
C ALA A 429 2.51 13.91 -7.88
N TYR A 430 2.63 13.05 -6.87
CA TYR A 430 1.77 13.09 -5.69
C TYR A 430 2.49 12.63 -4.42
N ASP A 431 1.95 13.06 -3.27
CA ASP A 431 2.40 12.62 -1.96
C ASP A 431 1.97 11.19 -1.64
N ALA A 432 2.87 10.47 -0.99
CA ALA A 432 2.69 9.07 -0.63
C ALA A 432 2.50 8.90 0.89
N PHE A 433 1.43 9.50 1.44
CA PHE A 433 1.22 9.62 2.90
C PHE A 433 1.17 8.29 3.67
N PHE A 434 0.67 7.22 3.05
CA PHE A 434 0.53 5.89 3.66
C PHE A 434 1.72 4.96 3.41
N LYS A 435 2.79 5.43 2.77
CA LYS A 435 3.99 4.63 2.50
C LYS A 435 5.23 5.50 2.65
N ASN A 436 6.38 5.10 2.11
CA ASN A 436 7.59 5.91 2.21
C ASN A 436 7.44 7.22 1.41
N ASN A 437 7.36 8.37 2.08
CA ASN A 437 7.34 9.69 1.44
C ASN A 437 8.69 10.45 1.56
N SER A 438 9.77 9.76 1.96
CA SER A 438 11.07 10.40 2.16
C SER A 438 11.67 10.94 0.87
N ALA A 439 12.12 12.19 0.92
CA ALA A 439 12.88 12.90 -0.10
C ALA A 439 12.25 12.81 -1.50
N ARG A 440 10.98 13.19 -1.60
CA ARG A 440 10.22 13.25 -2.87
C ARG A 440 10.95 14.05 -3.96
N ILE A 441 11.72 15.06 -3.57
CA ILE A 441 12.51 15.87 -4.49
C ILE A 441 13.47 15.04 -5.36
N LEU A 442 13.94 13.89 -4.87
CA LEU A 442 14.82 12.99 -5.63
C LEU A 442 14.09 12.41 -6.85
N ASP A 443 12.82 12.01 -6.67
CA ASP A 443 11.97 11.47 -7.74
C ASP A 443 11.67 12.57 -8.77
N ILE A 444 11.44 13.82 -8.31
CA ILE A 444 11.23 15.00 -9.17
C ILE A 444 12.47 15.31 -10.01
N CYS A 445 13.65 15.37 -9.38
CA CYS A 445 14.92 15.61 -10.08
C CYS A 445 15.22 14.53 -11.11
N LEU A 446 15.01 13.26 -10.75
CA LEU A 446 15.27 12.13 -11.64
C LEU A 446 14.38 12.20 -12.89
N VAL A 447 13.07 12.40 -12.72
CA VAL A 447 12.15 12.52 -13.86
C VAL A 447 12.48 13.73 -14.71
N ASN A 448 12.71 14.89 -14.10
CA ASN A 448 13.04 16.12 -14.83
C ASN A 448 14.33 15.97 -15.66
N LYS A 449 15.35 15.32 -15.09
CA LYS A 449 16.61 15.06 -15.79
C LYS A 449 16.44 14.04 -16.93
N VAL A 450 15.77 12.91 -16.66
CA VAL A 450 15.62 11.81 -17.62
C VAL A 450 14.71 12.18 -18.80
N VAL A 451 13.64 12.92 -18.54
CA VAL A 451 12.65 13.28 -19.56
C VAL A 451 13.04 14.55 -20.29
N TYR A 452 13.37 15.61 -19.55
CA TYR A 452 13.54 16.96 -20.11
C TYR A 452 15.00 17.40 -20.22
N GLY A 453 15.95 16.59 -19.74
CA GLY A 453 17.36 16.99 -19.65
C GLY A 453 17.64 18.07 -18.61
N HIS A 454 16.63 18.49 -17.85
CA HIS A 454 16.71 19.61 -16.91
C HIS A 454 17.76 19.34 -15.83
N SER A 455 18.44 20.40 -15.41
CA SER A 455 19.53 20.30 -14.44
C SER A 455 19.01 19.82 -13.09
N VAL A 456 19.73 18.89 -12.47
CA VAL A 456 19.41 18.39 -11.12
C VAL A 456 19.49 19.52 -10.11
N ILE A 457 20.54 20.34 -10.18
CA ILE A 457 20.72 21.45 -9.25
C ILE A 457 19.67 22.54 -9.44
N ASP A 458 19.26 22.82 -10.68
CA ASP A 458 18.23 23.84 -10.94
C ASP A 458 16.87 23.37 -10.41
N THR A 459 16.50 22.11 -10.65
CA THR A 459 15.28 21.51 -10.06
C THR A 459 15.27 21.61 -8.54
N LEU A 460 16.43 21.38 -7.90
CA LEU A 460 16.60 21.51 -6.45
C LEU A 460 16.50 22.97 -5.98
N ILE A 461 16.93 23.96 -6.76
CA ILE A 461 16.84 25.37 -6.38
C ILE A 461 15.42 25.89 -6.56
N GLU A 462 14.76 25.53 -7.66
CA GLU A 462 13.39 25.93 -8.02
C GLU A 462 12.33 25.47 -7.02
N ASN A 463 12.65 24.49 -6.16
CA ASN A 463 11.72 23.93 -5.17
C ASN A 463 12.14 24.21 -3.72
N LEU A 464 13.09 25.12 -3.48
CA LEU A 464 13.53 25.48 -2.12
C LEU A 464 12.41 26.08 -1.26
N ASP A 465 11.36 26.63 -1.87
CA ASP A 465 10.15 27.13 -1.20
C ASP A 465 9.25 26.01 -0.64
N LYS A 466 9.57 24.74 -0.94
CA LYS A 466 8.78 23.55 -0.58
C LYS A 466 9.61 22.56 0.26
N PRO A 467 9.99 22.90 1.50
CA PRO A 467 10.78 22.02 2.37
C PRO A 467 10.19 20.62 2.52
N GLN A 468 8.87 20.46 2.47
CA GLN A 468 8.20 19.15 2.51
C GLN A 468 8.68 18.15 1.44
N LEU A 469 9.24 18.61 0.31
CA LEU A 469 9.77 17.71 -0.73
C LEU A 469 11.14 17.12 -0.35
N TYR A 470 11.88 17.78 0.54
CA TYR A 470 13.26 17.45 0.89
C TYR A 470 13.33 16.51 2.09
N MET A 471 12.30 16.50 2.93
CA MET A 471 12.36 15.81 4.22
C MET A 471 12.59 14.29 4.08
N TYR A 472 13.44 13.73 4.93
CA TYR A 472 13.52 12.28 5.14
C TYR A 472 12.73 11.92 6.40
N VAL A 473 11.93 10.86 6.33
CA VAL A 473 11.19 10.32 7.47
C VAL A 473 11.83 9.02 7.92
N LEU A 474 12.57 9.09 9.03
CA LEU A 474 13.29 7.98 9.63
C LEU A 474 12.42 7.31 10.70
N GLN A 475 12.43 5.97 10.75
CA GLN A 475 11.66 5.21 11.73
C GLN A 475 12.46 4.01 12.24
N ALA A 476 12.67 3.94 13.55
CA ALA A 476 13.16 2.73 14.19
C ALA A 476 12.00 1.71 14.33
N GLY A 477 12.19 0.51 13.77
CA GLY A 477 11.25 -0.61 13.93
C GLY A 477 11.23 -1.14 15.36
N HIS A 478 10.26 -1.99 15.69
CA HIS A 478 10.08 -2.55 17.04
C HIS A 478 11.22 -3.47 17.50
N THR A 479 12.06 -3.96 16.58
CA THR A 479 13.24 -4.80 16.87
C THR A 479 14.46 -4.00 17.33
N TYR A 480 14.31 -2.68 17.53
CA TYR A 480 15.38 -1.76 17.92
C TYR A 480 14.99 -1.06 19.21
N LYS A 481 15.97 -0.76 20.07
CA LYS A 481 15.78 0.02 21.32
C LYS A 481 15.26 1.45 21.05
N GLY A 482 15.46 1.95 19.85
CA GLY A 482 15.01 3.27 19.41
C GLY A 482 15.97 3.94 18.43
N THR A 483 15.77 5.25 18.25
CA THR A 483 16.64 6.10 17.44
C THR A 483 17.61 6.85 18.35
N PHE A 484 18.90 6.83 18.03
CA PHE A 484 19.95 7.46 18.81
C PHE A 484 20.95 8.20 17.91
N ASP A 485 21.64 9.20 18.45
CA ASP A 485 22.85 9.72 17.80
C ASP A 485 24.13 8.99 18.27
N ASP A 486 25.27 9.36 17.71
CA ASP A 486 26.59 8.83 18.03
C ASP A 486 27.08 9.17 19.45
N THR A 487 26.52 10.22 20.07
CA THR A 487 26.75 10.56 21.48
C THR A 487 25.94 9.68 22.44
N GLY A 488 25.01 8.88 21.92
CA GLY A 488 24.10 8.03 22.70
C GLY A 488 22.83 8.76 23.16
N LYS A 489 22.57 9.98 22.70
CA LYS A 489 21.31 10.68 22.99
C LYS A 489 20.16 10.00 22.25
N LYS A 490 19.08 9.72 22.98
CA LYS A 490 17.86 9.13 22.43
C LYS A 490 16.99 10.20 21.75
N TYR A 491 16.41 9.85 20.62
CA TYR A 491 15.43 10.64 19.88
C TYR A 491 14.10 9.89 19.80
N GLN A 492 13.09 10.53 19.21
CA GLN A 492 11.79 9.92 18.96
C GLN A 492 11.92 8.62 18.13
N LYS A 493 10.91 7.77 18.14
CA LYS A 493 10.88 6.57 17.29
C LYS A 493 10.75 6.94 15.81
N VAL A 494 9.94 7.95 15.50
CA VAL A 494 9.83 8.55 14.16
C VAL A 494 10.47 9.93 14.19
N ASN A 495 11.38 10.20 13.25
CA ASN A 495 12.02 11.51 13.13
C ASN A 495 11.95 12.00 11.71
N ARG A 496 11.69 13.30 11.56
CA ARG A 496 11.91 14.02 10.33
C ARG A 496 13.27 14.69 10.37
N ILE A 497 14.04 14.49 9.30
CA ILE A 497 15.34 15.13 9.15
C ILE A 497 15.48 15.81 7.79
N PHE A 498 16.38 16.79 7.76
CA PHE A 498 16.91 17.40 6.54
C PHE A 498 18.44 17.23 6.51
N PRO A 499 19.05 16.80 5.40
CA PRO A 499 20.48 16.91 5.19
C PRO A 499 20.94 18.35 5.38
N THR A 500 22.05 18.57 6.08
CA THR A 500 22.56 19.91 6.38
C THR A 500 24.08 19.99 6.34
N ARG A 501 24.64 21.18 6.07
CA ARG A 501 26.10 21.41 6.07
C ARG A 501 26.67 21.67 7.46
N LYS A 502 25.85 22.24 8.36
CA LYS A 502 26.28 22.80 9.65
C LYS A 502 25.93 21.92 10.86
N GLY A 503 25.25 20.79 10.65
CA GLY A 503 24.85 19.88 11.72
C GLY A 503 25.94 18.89 12.10
N GLU A 504 25.90 18.45 13.36
CA GLU A 504 26.76 17.38 13.90
C GLU A 504 25.94 16.12 14.24
N VAL A 505 24.61 16.19 14.15
CA VAL A 505 23.75 15.06 14.50
C VAL A 505 23.69 14.08 13.34
N ARG A 506 23.89 12.80 13.65
CA ARG A 506 23.58 11.67 12.76
C ARG A 506 22.75 10.65 13.52
N LEU A 507 21.57 10.30 12.99
CA LEU A 507 20.67 9.35 13.64
C LEU A 507 20.92 7.92 13.17
N TYR A 508 20.83 6.99 14.11
CA TYR A 508 21.01 5.55 13.94
C TYR A 508 19.87 4.78 14.61
N LYS A 509 19.61 3.56 14.12
CA LYS A 509 18.80 2.58 14.83
C LYS A 509 19.71 1.81 15.79
N LYS A 510 19.38 1.80 17.09
CA LYS A 510 20.16 1.06 18.10
C LYS A 510 19.60 -0.34 18.31
N ARG A 511 20.43 -1.36 18.12
CA ARG A 511 20.09 -2.78 18.32
C ARG A 511 20.08 -3.17 19.80
N GLU A 512 19.59 -4.37 20.09
CA GLU A 512 19.59 -4.94 21.45
C GLU A 512 21.01 -5.10 22.05
N ASP A 513 21.99 -5.41 21.21
CA ASP A 513 23.43 -5.49 21.56
C ASP A 513 24.13 -4.12 21.61
N ASP A 514 23.35 -3.03 21.62
CA ASP A 514 23.80 -1.63 21.57
C ASP A 514 24.56 -1.23 20.28
N GLY A 515 24.63 -2.11 19.27
CA GLY A 515 25.18 -1.79 17.96
C GLY A 515 24.33 -0.76 17.20
N LEU A 516 24.99 0.16 16.49
CA LEU A 516 24.34 1.19 15.69
C LEU A 516 24.21 0.77 14.22
N VAL A 517 23.04 0.98 13.64
CA VAL A 517 22.75 0.71 12.23
C VAL A 517 22.20 1.98 11.56
N SER A 518 22.88 2.45 10.51
CA SER A 518 22.45 3.60 9.72
C SER A 518 21.10 3.35 9.04
N PHE A 519 20.36 4.43 8.83
CA PHE A 519 19.19 4.39 7.95
C PHE A 519 19.63 4.34 6.48
N PRO A 520 18.92 3.62 5.59
CA PRO A 520 19.24 3.61 4.16
C PRO A 520 19.22 5.03 3.56
N ASP A 521 20.24 5.35 2.76
CA ASP A 521 20.42 6.64 2.07
C ASP A 521 20.33 7.90 2.96
N SER A 522 20.49 7.74 4.28
CA SER A 522 20.44 8.87 5.21
C SER A 522 21.74 9.69 5.16
N PRO A 523 21.66 11.03 5.21
CA PRO A 523 22.83 11.91 5.17
C PRO A 523 23.73 11.72 6.38
N GLU A 524 24.99 12.13 6.27
CA GLU A 524 25.93 12.10 7.39
C GLU A 524 25.63 13.18 8.43
N LYS A 525 25.14 14.34 7.99
CA LYS A 525 24.80 15.47 8.83
C LYS A 525 23.31 15.78 8.71
N MET A 526 22.62 15.72 9.84
CA MET A 526 21.16 15.84 9.92
C MET A 526 20.75 17.06 10.73
N PHE A 527 19.76 17.79 10.23
CA PHE A 527 18.95 18.73 10.98
C PHE A 527 17.62 18.05 11.32
N VAL A 528 17.42 17.71 12.59
CA VAL A 528 16.19 17.05 13.07
C VAL A 528 15.10 18.09 13.29
N TRP A 529 13.94 17.93 12.66
CA TRP A 529 12.82 18.87 12.74
C TRP A 529 11.48 18.14 12.81
N ASN A 530 11.01 17.89 14.04
CA ASN A 530 9.78 17.14 14.26
C ASN A 530 8.52 18.02 14.34
N ASP A 531 8.62 19.35 14.46
CA ASP A 531 7.44 20.26 14.43
C ASP A 531 6.82 20.35 13.02
N ASP A 532 5.69 21.04 12.87
CA ASP A 532 5.06 21.32 11.58
C ASP A 532 6.06 22.02 10.64
N VAL A 533 6.19 21.50 9.42
CA VAL A 533 7.17 22.01 8.44
C VAL A 533 6.83 23.44 8.01
N SER A 534 5.57 23.87 8.13
CA SER A 534 5.18 25.26 7.84
C SER A 534 5.83 26.29 8.75
N LYS A 535 6.34 25.88 9.92
CA LYS A 535 7.08 26.74 10.86
C LYS A 535 8.59 26.79 10.57
N LEU A 536 9.08 26.04 9.59
CA LEU A 536 10.50 25.98 9.27
C LEU A 536 10.92 27.24 8.50
N GLU A 537 11.67 28.12 9.15
CA GLU A 537 12.18 29.34 8.54
C GLU A 537 13.56 29.17 7.93
N ARG A 538 13.83 29.93 6.85
CA ARG A 538 15.15 30.02 6.20
C ARG A 538 15.72 28.65 5.80
N PHE A 539 14.86 27.78 5.26
CA PHE A 539 15.21 26.42 4.86
C PHE A 539 16.43 26.36 3.92
N GLU A 540 16.58 27.35 3.04
CA GLU A 540 17.72 27.49 2.13
C GLU A 540 19.07 27.60 2.85
N ARG A 541 19.08 28.00 4.13
CA ARG A 541 20.29 28.07 4.96
C ARG A 541 20.56 26.79 5.73
N ILE A 542 19.58 25.89 5.80
CA ILE A 542 19.63 24.62 6.53
C ILE A 542 20.07 23.51 5.59
N VAL A 543 19.42 23.40 4.44
CA VAL A 543 19.51 22.24 3.54
C VAL A 543 20.88 22.12 2.87
N ASP A 544 21.41 20.90 2.80
CA ASP A 544 22.54 20.58 1.93
C ASP A 544 22.09 19.97 0.61
N LEU A 545 22.05 20.79 -0.45
CA LEU A 545 21.66 20.34 -1.79
C LEU A 545 22.63 19.30 -2.38
N ASN A 546 23.90 19.30 -1.98
CA ASN A 546 24.89 18.37 -2.53
C ASN A 546 24.57 16.92 -2.20
N HIS A 547 24.01 16.66 -1.01
CA HIS A 547 23.53 15.33 -0.64
C HIS A 547 22.50 14.82 -1.65
N TYR A 548 21.53 15.66 -2.03
CA TYR A 548 20.50 15.27 -3.00
C TYR A 548 21.07 15.06 -4.41
N VAL A 549 21.99 15.93 -4.84
CA VAL A 549 22.69 15.77 -6.13
C VAL A 549 23.36 14.40 -6.22
N GLN A 550 24.15 14.02 -5.21
CA GLN A 550 24.86 12.74 -5.19
C GLN A 550 23.91 11.53 -5.24
N VAL A 551 22.79 11.60 -4.51
CA VAL A 551 21.78 10.53 -4.51
C VAL A 551 21.10 10.42 -5.88
N VAL A 552 20.79 11.54 -6.53
CA VAL A 552 20.20 11.55 -7.88
C VAL A 552 21.19 11.03 -8.92
N GLU A 553 22.46 11.44 -8.87
CA GLU A 553 23.51 10.96 -9.79
C GLU A 553 23.68 9.44 -9.72
N LYS A 554 23.73 8.87 -8.51
CA LYS A 554 23.77 7.41 -8.30
C LYS A 554 22.54 6.70 -8.85
N ARG A 555 21.37 7.33 -8.83
CA ARG A 555 20.15 6.78 -9.47
C ARG A 555 20.26 6.85 -10.99
N LEU A 556 20.71 7.99 -11.52
CA LEU A 556 20.85 8.23 -12.96
C LEU A 556 21.77 7.21 -13.65
N GLU A 557 22.85 6.75 -13.00
CA GLU A 557 23.72 5.67 -13.50
C GLU A 557 22.96 4.38 -13.88
N LYS A 558 21.82 4.12 -13.23
CA LYS A 558 20.99 2.95 -13.53
C LYS A 558 19.97 3.22 -14.63
N TRP A 559 19.57 4.47 -14.81
CA TRP A 559 18.54 4.89 -15.75
C TRP A 559 19.10 5.27 -17.13
N MET A 560 20.34 5.73 -17.18
CA MET A 560 21.14 5.95 -18.38
C MET A 560 22.04 4.74 -18.64
#